data_AF-X1VIK4-F1
#
_entry.id   AF-X1VIK4-F1
#
_cell.length_a   1.000
_cell.length_b   1.000
_cell.length_c   1.000
_cell.angle_alpha   90.00
_cell.angle_beta   90.00
_cell.angle_gamma   90.00
#
_symmetry.space_group_name_H-M   'P 1'
#
loop_
_entity.id
_entity.type
_entity.pdbx_description
1 polymer ?
#
loop_
_entity_poly.entity_id
_entity_poly.type
_entity_poly.pdbx_seq_one_letter_code
_entity_poly.pdbx_strand_id
1 'polypeptide(L)'
;LLSTDSARQNFAYFQSQFCLIGHSHVPLVFEYNETGACLFSEFPADSVLTLAENRLIINPGGVGQPRDGDPRASYAIYDNEARSITHYRIPYDIGATQSRMTEHGLPRRLVARLSYGV
;
A
#
# COMPACT_ATOMS: atom_id res chain seq x y z
N LEU A 1 0.12 -4.09 9.02
CA LEU A 1 -0.31 -2.97 9.90
C LEU A 1 -1.57 -2.37 9.32
N LEU A 2 -2.64 -2.26 10.11
CA LEU A 2 -3.93 -1.69 9.68
C LEU A 2 -4.58 -0.83 10.78
N SER A 3 -3.90 -0.57 11.90
CA SER A 3 -4.40 0.26 13.00
C SER A 3 -3.34 1.25 13.49
N THR A 4 -3.81 2.40 13.96
CA THR A 4 -2.98 3.45 14.54
C THR A 4 -2.23 2.98 15.78
N ASP A 5 -2.82 2.12 16.62
CA ASP A 5 -2.13 1.52 17.77
C ASP A 5 -0.92 0.68 17.37
N SER A 6 -1.09 -0.19 16.38
CA SER A 6 0.00 -1.03 15.90
C SER A 6 1.08 -0.17 15.24
N ALA A 7 0.69 0.83 14.46
CA ALA A 7 1.63 1.78 13.85
C ALA A 7 2.43 2.54 14.91
N ARG A 8 1.75 3.11 15.92
CA ARG A 8 2.36 3.81 17.06
C ARG A 8 3.43 2.96 17.75
N GLN A 9 3.15 1.68 18.00
CA GLN A 9 4.13 0.76 18.57
C GLN A 9 5.33 0.53 17.63
N ASN A 10 5.09 0.44 16.32
CA ASN A 10 6.14 0.19 15.33
C ASN A 10 7.10 1.37 15.15
N PHE A 11 6.66 2.61 15.39
CA PHE A 11 7.54 3.79 15.38
C PHE A 11 8.72 3.70 16.37
N ALA A 12 8.62 2.89 17.43
CA ALA A 12 9.74 2.69 18.36
C ALA A 12 10.87 1.79 17.78
N TYR A 13 10.60 1.05 16.70
CA TYR A 13 11.53 0.03 16.17
C TYR A 13 12.35 0.50 14.96
N PHE A 14 12.21 1.76 14.54
CA PHE A 14 13.06 2.36 13.50
C PHE A 14 13.38 3.81 13.86
N GLN A 15 14.50 4.31 13.33
CA GLN A 15 14.99 5.68 13.56
C GLN A 15 14.90 6.57 12.31
N SER A 16 14.64 5.98 11.13
CA SER A 16 14.46 6.73 9.89
C SER A 16 13.21 7.61 9.91
N GLN A 17 13.22 8.65 9.08
CA GLN A 17 12.08 9.56 8.91
C GLN A 17 10.85 8.82 8.40
N PHE A 18 11.01 7.83 7.52
CA PHE A 18 9.91 7.00 7.04
C PHE A 18 10.31 5.52 7.00
N CYS A 19 9.30 4.65 7.05
CA CYS A 19 9.42 3.21 6.90
C CYS A 19 8.45 2.73 5.81
N LEU A 20 8.97 2.03 4.80
CA LEU A 20 8.17 1.43 3.74
C LEU A 20 7.77 0.01 4.15
N ILE A 21 6.48 -0.29 4.07
CA ILE A 21 5.92 -1.59 4.43
C ILE A 21 5.05 -2.15 3.30
N GLY A 22 4.67 -3.41 3.41
CA GLY A 22 3.70 -4.04 2.52
C GLY A 22 2.76 -4.96 3.29
N HIS A 23 2.60 -6.19 2.78
CA HIS A 23 1.86 -7.30 3.41
C HIS A 23 0.32 -7.16 3.48
N SER A 24 -0.23 -5.99 3.81
CA SER A 24 -1.70 -5.80 3.83
C SER A 24 -2.34 -5.77 2.45
N HIS A 25 -1.57 -5.36 1.43
CA HIS A 25 -2.03 -5.10 0.06
C HIS A 25 -3.03 -3.92 -0.05
N VAL A 26 -3.01 -3.03 0.94
CA VAL A 26 -3.87 -1.84 1.01
C VAL A 26 -2.95 -0.62 1.11
N PRO A 27 -3.07 0.38 0.20
CA PRO A 27 -2.24 1.57 0.24
C PRO A 27 -2.69 2.48 1.39
N LEU A 28 -1.73 2.89 2.23
CA LEU A 28 -2.03 3.69 3.42
C LEU A 28 -0.79 4.43 3.91
N VAL A 29 -1.03 5.44 4.75
CA VAL A 29 0.00 6.18 5.46
C VAL A 29 -0.39 6.24 6.93
N PHE A 30 0.58 5.99 7.80
CA PHE A 30 0.51 6.40 9.19
C PHE A 30 1.52 7.52 9.43
N GLU A 31 1.08 8.54 10.13
CA GLU A 31 1.89 9.70 10.49
C GLU A 31 2.01 9.80 12.00
N TYR A 32 3.24 9.93 12.48
CA TYR A 32 3.55 10.14 13.89
C TYR A 32 4.19 11.51 14.08
N ASN A 33 3.47 12.38 14.77
CA ASN A 33 3.87 13.76 15.00
C ASN A 33 4.58 13.94 16.36
N GLU A 34 5.14 15.12 16.57
CA GLU A 34 5.90 15.46 17.79
C GLU A 34 5.04 15.46 19.06
N THR A 35 3.71 15.61 18.94
CA THR A 35 2.78 15.54 20.09
C THR A 35 2.49 14.09 20.53
N GLY A 36 3.04 13.11 19.82
CA GLY A 36 2.88 11.69 20.10
C GLY A 36 1.58 11.09 19.53
N ALA A 37 0.85 11.85 18.70
CA ALA A 37 -0.33 11.35 18.02
C ALA A 37 0.05 10.52 16.79
N CYS A 38 -0.66 9.40 16.60
CA CYS A 38 -0.54 8.57 15.40
C CYS A 38 -1.82 8.70 14.57
N LEU A 39 -1.71 9.32 13.40
CA LEU A 39 -2.80 9.52 12.46
C LEU A 39 -2.76 8.45 11.37
N PHE A 40 -3.93 8.10 10.86
CA PHE A 40 -4.11 7.23 9.70
C PHE A 40 -4.68 8.06 8.56
N SER A 41 -4.14 7.85 7.36
CA SER A 41 -4.72 8.33 6.12
C SER A 41 -4.64 7.23 5.06
N GLU A 42 -5.63 7.24 4.17
CA GLU A 42 -5.52 6.51 2.91
C GLU A 42 -4.37 7.10 2.09
N PHE A 43 -3.83 6.31 1.16
CA PHE A 43 -2.90 6.81 0.15
C PHE A 43 -3.59 6.75 -1.22
N PRO A 44 -4.31 7.81 -1.63
CA PRO A 44 -5.13 7.77 -2.85
C PRO A 44 -4.29 7.56 -4.11
N ALA A 45 -4.89 6.99 -5.15
CA ALA A 45 -4.24 6.88 -6.45
C ALA A 45 -3.85 8.27 -6.99
N ASP A 46 -2.71 8.35 -7.65
CA ASP A 46 -2.17 9.55 -8.31
C ASP A 46 -1.92 10.73 -7.34
N SER A 47 -1.75 10.42 -6.05
CA SER A 47 -1.42 11.40 -5.01
C SER A 47 0.08 11.41 -4.70
N VAL A 48 0.58 12.59 -4.33
CA VAL A 48 1.96 12.82 -3.92
C VAL A 48 2.00 13.06 -2.42
N LEU A 49 2.82 12.27 -1.72
CA LEU A 49 3.13 12.43 -0.31
C LEU A 49 4.50 13.07 -0.16
N THR A 50 4.55 14.29 0.36
CA THR A 50 5.80 14.97 0.69
C THR A 50 6.39 14.40 1.98
N LEU A 51 7.66 14.02 1.95
CA LEU A 51 8.40 13.50 3.10
C LEU A 51 8.92 14.68 3.96
N ALA A 52 7.97 15.31 4.65
CA ALA A 52 8.16 16.42 5.59
C ALA A 52 8.57 15.94 7.00
N GLU A 53 8.57 16.84 7.99
CA GLU A 53 9.20 16.64 9.31
C GLU A 53 8.66 15.44 10.12
N ASN A 54 7.38 15.09 9.96
CA ASN A 54 6.77 14.00 10.72
C ASN A 54 7.28 12.62 10.29
N ARG A 55 7.24 11.66 11.23
CA ARG A 55 7.66 10.28 10.95
C ARG A 55 6.54 9.51 10.28
N LEU A 56 6.87 8.73 9.26
CA LEU A 56 5.87 8.05 8.42
C LEU A 56 6.05 6.53 8.38
N ILE A 57 4.95 5.80 8.31
CA ILE A 57 4.90 4.40 7.84
C ILE A 57 4.02 4.39 6.59
N ILE A 58 4.56 3.91 5.48
CA ILE A 58 3.95 4.07 4.16
C ILE A 58 3.80 2.69 3.53
N ASN A 59 2.60 2.38 3.05
CA ASN A 59 2.31 1.16 2.31
C ASN A 59 1.87 1.52 0.88
N PRO A 60 2.54 1.03 -0.16
CA PRO A 60 2.19 1.31 -1.54
C PRO A 60 1.03 0.43 -2.06
N GLY A 61 0.49 -0.47 -1.24
CA GLY A 61 -0.54 -1.43 -1.62
C GLY A 61 0.02 -2.73 -2.21
N GLY A 62 -0.81 -3.43 -3.00
CA GLY A 62 -0.43 -4.69 -3.65
C GLY A 62 -0.37 -4.61 -5.17
N VAL A 63 0.74 -5.06 -5.77
CA VAL A 63 0.88 -5.14 -7.23
C VAL A 63 0.01 -6.25 -7.82
N GLY A 64 0.13 -7.48 -7.30
CA GLY A 64 -0.52 -8.66 -7.90
C GLY A 64 -1.84 -9.10 -7.27
N GLN A 65 -2.20 -8.55 -6.10
CA GLN A 65 -3.45 -8.89 -5.40
C GLN A 65 -3.85 -7.73 -4.47
N PRO A 66 -4.25 -6.55 -4.99
CA PRO A 66 -4.80 -5.48 -4.15
C PRO A 66 -6.00 -5.98 -3.34
N ARG A 67 -6.21 -5.41 -2.14
CA ARG A 67 -7.24 -5.86 -1.17
C ARG A 67 -8.12 -4.73 -0.65
N ASP A 68 -8.18 -3.62 -1.38
CA ASP A 68 -8.88 -2.40 -0.99
C ASP A 68 -10.10 -2.08 -1.86
N GLY A 69 -10.57 -3.04 -2.67
CA GLY A 69 -11.72 -2.89 -3.55
C GLY A 69 -11.41 -2.27 -4.92
N ASP A 70 -10.16 -1.85 -5.16
CA ASP A 70 -9.68 -1.44 -6.48
C ASP A 70 -8.82 -2.56 -7.09
N PRO A 71 -9.25 -3.20 -8.20
CA PRO A 71 -8.53 -4.31 -8.79
C PRO A 71 -7.26 -3.90 -9.54
N ARG A 72 -7.00 -2.60 -9.74
CA ARG A 72 -5.78 -2.11 -10.39
C ARG A 72 -4.54 -2.40 -9.53
N ALA A 73 -3.43 -2.74 -10.18
CA ALA A 73 -2.15 -2.94 -9.51
C ALA A 73 -1.71 -1.66 -8.80
N SER A 74 -1.23 -1.80 -7.56
CA SER A 74 -0.84 -0.71 -6.67
C SER A 74 0.65 -0.69 -6.47
N TYR A 75 1.28 0.48 -6.68
CA TYR A 75 2.70 0.70 -6.40
C TYR A 75 2.97 2.18 -6.11
N ALA A 76 4.16 2.50 -5.62
CA ALA A 76 4.57 3.89 -5.42
C ALA A 76 6.00 4.12 -5.92
N ILE A 77 6.28 5.34 -6.36
CA ILE A 77 7.63 5.78 -6.75
C ILE A 77 8.12 6.74 -5.68
N TYR A 78 9.30 6.46 -5.14
CA TYR A 78 10.02 7.36 -4.25
C TYR A 78 11.00 8.22 -5.05
N ASP A 79 10.85 9.53 -4.95
CA ASP A 79 11.78 10.52 -5.49
C ASP A 79 12.62 11.12 -4.36
N ASN A 80 13.92 10.80 -4.38
CA ASN A 80 14.86 11.28 -3.36
C ASN A 80 15.20 12.77 -3.52
N GLU A 81 15.22 13.30 -4.74
CA GLU A 81 15.55 14.71 -5.00
C GLU A 81 14.39 15.60 -4.59
N ALA A 82 13.16 15.24 -4.99
CA ALA A 82 11.94 15.95 -4.63
C ALA A 82 11.46 15.65 -3.19
N ARG A 83 12.09 14.68 -2.51
CA ARG A 83 11.68 14.16 -1.19
C ARG A 83 10.20 13.83 -1.12
N SER A 84 9.72 13.06 -2.08
CA SER A 84 8.30 12.73 -2.19
C SER A 84 8.08 11.27 -2.58
N ILE A 85 6.88 10.76 -2.29
CA ILE A 85 6.42 9.45 -2.76
C ILE A 85 5.11 9.64 -3.50
N THR A 86 5.04 9.17 -4.74
CA THR A 86 3.81 9.22 -5.55
C THR A 86 3.21 7.84 -5.65
N HIS A 87 1.93 7.70 -5.30
CA HIS A 87 1.20 6.44 -5.41
C HIS A 87 0.50 6.33 -6.77
N TYR A 88 0.55 5.14 -7.36
CA TYR A 88 0.01 4.85 -8.68
C TYR A 88 -0.89 3.62 -8.65
N ARG A 89 -1.92 3.70 -9.49
CA ARG A 89 -2.79 2.57 -9.83
C ARG A 89 -2.83 2.37 -11.32
N ILE A 90 -2.44 1.17 -11.77
CA ILE A 90 -2.40 0.85 -13.20
C ILE A 90 -3.28 -0.37 -13.51
N PRO A 91 -4.16 -0.30 -14.54
CA PRO A 91 -4.88 -1.48 -15.00
C PRO A 91 -3.91 -2.50 -15.59
N TYR A 92 -4.26 -3.77 -15.47
CA TYR A 92 -3.56 -4.88 -16.11
C TYR A 92 -4.58 -5.90 -16.61
N ASP A 93 -4.12 -6.85 -17.43
CA ASP A 93 -4.98 -7.92 -17.93
C ASP A 93 -5.27 -8.97 -16.84
N ILE A 94 -6.31 -8.69 -16.05
CA ILE A 94 -6.83 -9.59 -15.02
C ILE A 94 -7.29 -10.90 -15.65
N GLY A 95 -7.94 -10.84 -16.82
CA GLY A 95 -8.45 -12.01 -17.52
C GLY A 95 -7.33 -12.98 -17.91
N ALA A 96 -6.25 -12.47 -18.49
CA ALA A 96 -5.07 -13.28 -18.81
C ALA A 96 -4.45 -13.93 -17.56
N THR A 97 -4.39 -13.20 -16.44
CA THR A 97 -3.89 -13.75 -15.17
C THR A 97 -4.81 -14.84 -14.64
N GLN A 98 -6.12 -14.62 -14.66
CA GLN A 98 -7.13 -15.58 -14.21
C GLN A 98 -7.14 -16.86 -15.05
N SER A 99 -6.99 -16.74 -16.37
CA SER A 99 -6.88 -17.89 -17.28
C SER A 99 -5.68 -18.77 -16.90
N ARG A 100 -4.49 -18.18 -16.74
CA ARG A 100 -3.28 -18.91 -16.31
C ARG A 100 -3.47 -19.56 -14.94
N MET A 101 -4.07 -18.85 -13.99
CA MET A 101 -4.34 -19.43 -12.67
C MET A 101 -5.29 -20.64 -12.76
N THR A 102 -6.29 -20.57 -13.62
CA THR A 102 -7.25 -21.66 -13.84
C THR A 102 -6.60 -22.85 -14.52
N GLU A 103 -5.76 -22.63 -15.53
CA GLU A 103 -4.95 -23.65 -16.21
C GLU A 103 -4.05 -24.42 -15.24
N HIS A 104 -3.52 -23.73 -14.22
CA HIS A 104 -2.71 -24.33 -13.16
C HIS A 104 -3.54 -24.91 -11.99
N GLY A 105 -4.88 -24.95 -12.10
CA GLY A 105 -5.75 -25.56 -11.10
C GLY A 105 -5.83 -24.79 -9.78
N LEU A 106 -5.55 -23.48 -9.77
CA LEU A 106 -5.67 -22.69 -8.55
C LEU A 106 -7.13 -22.60 -8.07
N PRO A 107 -7.38 -22.49 -6.76
CA PRO A 107 -8.72 -22.36 -6.21
C PRO A 107 -9.51 -21.20 -6.84
N ARG A 108 -10.75 -21.47 -7.28
CA ARG A 108 -11.62 -20.48 -7.94
C ARG A 108 -11.76 -19.17 -7.17
N ARG A 109 -11.77 -19.23 -5.83
CA ARG A 109 -11.83 -18.03 -4.98
C ARG A 109 -10.60 -17.13 -5.15
N LEU A 110 -9.41 -17.69 -5.32
CA LEU A 110 -8.18 -16.93 -5.55
C LEU A 110 -8.12 -16.32 -6.95
N VAL A 111 -8.74 -16.98 -7.93
CA VAL A 111 -8.90 -16.45 -9.29
C VAL A 111 -9.86 -15.27 -9.28
N ALA A 112 -11.08 -15.47 -8.78
CA ALA A 112 -12.16 -14.49 -8.85
C ALA A 112 -11.84 -13.19 -8.09
N ARG A 113 -11.15 -13.27 -6.94
CA ARG A 113 -10.85 -12.10 -6.11
C ARG A 113 -10.02 -11.01 -6.82
N LEU A 114 -9.24 -11.37 -7.84
CA LEU A 114 -8.46 -10.38 -8.61
C LEU A 114 -9.36 -9.34 -9.30
N SER A 115 -10.55 -9.73 -9.77
CA SER A 115 -11.50 -8.83 -10.43
C SER A 115 -12.14 -7.81 -9.48
N TYR A 116 -12.12 -8.09 -8.17
CA TYR A 116 -12.76 -7.25 -7.16
C TYR A 116 -11.76 -6.49 -6.28
N GLY A 117 -10.46 -6.81 -6.37
CA GLY A 117 -9.45 -6.24 -5.48
C GLY A 117 -9.71 -6.58 -4.01
N VAL A 118 -10.07 -7.84 -3.71
CA VAL A 118 -10.36 -8.33 -2.34
C VAL A 118 -9.47 -9.47 -1.93
#